data_AF-A0AAJ1YIB9-F1
#
_entry.id   AF-A0AAJ1YIB9-F1
#
_cell.length_a   1.000
_cell.length_b   1.000
_cell.length_c   1.000
_cell.angle_alpha   90.00
_cell.angle_beta   90.00
_cell.angle_gamma   90.00
#
_symmetry.space_group_name_H-M   'P 1'
#
loop_
_entity.id
_entity.type
_entity.pdbx_description
1 polymer ?
#
loop_
_entity_poly.entity_id
_entity_poly.type
_entity_poly.pdbx_seq_one_letter_code
_entity_poly.pdbx_strand_id
1 'polypeptide(L)'
;MLHLSTNASAVVYGGTNLGFSGYPEFSEIEPVPPYSKDQWAWDSYKRDVEDYVQKAKDYTDDANSDISRINEAKEETIRKANDVVEEYNRNARGY
;
A
#
# COMPACT_ATOMS: atom_id res chain seq x y z
N MET A 1 4.09 -22.64 -28.31
CA MET A 1 5.12 -22.19 -27.36
C MET A 1 4.37 -21.64 -26.15
N LEU A 2 4.40 -22.33 -25.01
CA LEU A 2 3.78 -21.87 -23.76
C LEU A 2 4.56 -20.65 -23.24
N HIS A 3 3.91 -19.50 -23.12
CA HIS A 3 4.48 -18.35 -22.40
C HIS A 3 4.22 -18.54 -20.91
N LEU A 4 5.20 -19.10 -20.20
CA LEU A 4 5.28 -18.98 -18.75
C LEU A 4 5.63 -17.52 -18.44
N SER A 5 4.61 -16.68 -18.28
CA SER A 5 4.79 -15.35 -17.72
C SER A 5 5.27 -15.53 -16.27
N THR A 6 6.56 -15.32 -16.05
CA THR A 6 7.13 -15.23 -14.72
C THR A 6 6.60 -13.93 -14.13
N ASN A 7 5.49 -14.03 -13.41
CA ASN A 7 4.99 -12.92 -12.62
C ASN A 7 6.00 -12.75 -11.49
N ALA A 8 6.90 -11.77 -11.65
CA ALA A 8 7.77 -11.34 -10.59
C ALA A 8 6.86 -10.81 -9.48
N SER A 9 6.61 -11.62 -8.46
CA SER A 9 6.07 -11.11 -7.19
C SER A 9 7.22 -10.35 -6.55
N ALA A 10 7.23 -9.04 -6.77
CA ALA A 10 8.09 -8.16 -6.00
C ALA A 10 7.56 -8.24 -4.57
N VAL A 11 8.33 -8.83 -3.66
CA VAL A 11 8.07 -8.66 -2.24
C VAL A 11 8.16 -7.16 -1.99
N VAL A 12 7.00 -6.49 -1.88
CA VAL A 12 6.93 -5.08 -1.54
C VAL A 12 7.34 -4.96 -0.08
N TYR A 13 8.63 -4.68 0.13
CA TYR A 13 9.21 -4.35 1.44
C TYR A 13 8.76 -2.94 1.82
N GLY A 14 7.52 -2.83 2.26
CA GLY A 14 6.91 -1.64 2.84
C GLY A 14 5.91 -2.08 3.90
N GLY A 15 5.57 -1.20 4.84
CA GLY A 15 4.52 -1.49 5.82
C GLY A 15 3.15 -1.63 5.16
N THR A 16 2.12 -1.58 5.97
CA THR A 16 0.74 -1.64 5.51
C THR A 16 -0.13 -0.83 6.45
N ASN A 17 -1.01 -0.02 5.88
CA ASN A 17 -2.06 0.63 6.65
C ASN A 17 -3.33 -0.23 6.66
N LEU A 18 -3.46 -1.23 5.78
CA LEU A 18 -4.65 -2.06 5.67
C LEU A 18 -4.93 -2.81 6.96
N GLY A 19 -6.00 -2.41 7.65
CA GLY A 19 -6.54 -3.09 8.82
C GLY A 19 -7.76 -3.95 8.49
N PHE A 20 -8.22 -4.70 9.49
CA PHE A 20 -9.43 -5.53 9.37
C PHE A 20 -10.70 -4.72 9.04
N SER A 21 -10.78 -3.49 9.56
CA SER A 21 -11.91 -2.58 9.33
C SER A 21 -11.79 -1.74 8.05
N GLY A 22 -10.80 -2.02 7.20
CA GLY A 22 -10.51 -1.26 5.99
C GLY A 22 -9.29 -0.37 6.15
N TYR A 23 -9.25 0.71 5.34
CA TYR A 23 -8.13 1.64 5.31
C TYR A 23 -8.36 2.74 6.36
N PRO A 24 -7.51 2.84 7.41
CA PRO A 24 -7.67 3.85 8.45
C PRO A 24 -7.41 5.24 7.88
N GLU A 25 -7.96 6.28 8.51
CA GLU A 25 -7.59 7.67 8.21
C GLU A 25 -6.25 8.03 8.88
N PHE A 26 -5.51 8.96 8.27
CA PHE A 26 -4.34 9.55 8.92
C PHE A 26 -4.80 10.37 10.14
N SER A 27 -4.45 9.91 11.34
CA SER A 27 -5.02 10.37 12.61
C SER A 27 -4.00 11.01 13.55
N GLU A 28 -2.86 11.43 13.01
CA GLU A 28 -1.86 12.17 13.77
C GLU A 28 -2.39 13.56 14.15
N ILE A 29 -2.02 14.02 15.33
CA ILE A 29 -2.42 15.33 15.83
C ILE A 29 -1.52 16.39 15.19
N GLU A 30 -2.14 17.39 14.56
CA GLU A 30 -1.41 18.53 14.01
C GLU A 30 -0.65 19.27 15.13
N PRO A 31 0.68 19.47 14.99
CA PRO A 31 1.45 20.20 15.98
C PRO A 31 1.01 21.67 16.01
N VAL A 32 0.93 22.23 17.22
CA VAL A 32 0.45 23.61 17.44
C VAL A 32 1.63 24.53 17.75
N PRO A 33 1.74 25.69 17.07
CA PRO A 33 2.84 26.62 17.32
C PRO A 33 2.79 27.15 18.77
N PRO A 34 3.96 27.39 19.38
CA PRO A 34 4.03 27.92 20.74
C PRO A 34 3.58 29.38 20.77
N TYR A 35 2.94 29.80 21.86
CA TYR A 35 2.55 31.20 22.06
C TYR A 35 3.74 32.12 22.39
N SER A 36 4.83 31.56 22.92
CA SER A 36 6.01 32.34 23.33
C SER A 36 7.02 32.51 22.20
N LYS A 37 7.93 33.47 22.37
CA LYS A 37 9.07 33.69 21.46
C LYS A 37 10.33 32.97 21.93
N ASP A 38 10.20 32.04 22.87
CA ASP A 38 11.35 31.39 23.48
C ASP A 38 11.93 30.34 22.53
N GLN A 39 13.24 30.42 22.28
CA GLN A 39 13.91 29.53 21.32
C GLN A 39 13.65 28.05 21.62
N TRP A 40 13.64 27.66 22.90
CA TRP A 40 13.38 26.28 23.31
C TRP A 40 11.98 25.79 22.91
N ALA A 41 10.95 26.65 23.02
CA ALA A 41 9.59 26.29 22.62
C ALA A 41 9.48 26.10 21.10
N TRP A 42 10.17 26.96 20.33
CA TRP A 42 10.27 26.83 18.88
C TRP A 42 11.07 25.61 18.43
N ASP A 43 12.15 25.26 19.13
CA ASP A 43 12.92 24.05 18.86
C ASP A 43 12.11 22.78 19.14
N SER A 44 11.28 22.78 20.18
CA SER A 44 10.34 21.69 20.45
C SER A 44 9.30 21.56 19.34
N TYR A 45 8.62 22.66 19.00
CA TYR A 45 7.62 22.67 17.93
C TYR A 45 8.20 22.21 16.59
N LYS A 46 9.45 22.59 16.28
CA LYS A 46 10.14 22.09 15.08
C LYS A 46 10.24 20.57 15.07
N ARG A 47 10.58 19.94 16.20
CA ARG A 47 10.67 18.47 16.29
C ARG A 47 9.29 17.83 16.12
N ASP A 48 8.25 18.42 16.67
CA ASP A 48 6.88 17.92 16.54
C ASP A 48 6.41 18.00 15.07
N VAL A 49 6.76 19.09 14.36
CA VAL A 49 6.52 19.23 12.91
C VAL A 49 7.31 18.20 12.11
N GLU A 50 8.58 17.99 12.43
CA GLU A 50 9.42 16.98 11.75
C GLU A 50 8.86 15.56 11.94
N ASP A 51 8.41 15.21 13.16
CA ASP A 51 7.76 13.92 13.46
C ASP A 51 6.46 13.75 12.68
N TYR A 52 5.58 14.75 12.69
CA TYR A 52 4.31 14.72 11.95
C TYR A 52 4.53 14.51 10.45
N VAL A 53 5.49 15.23 9.86
CA VAL A 53 5.85 15.09 8.43
C VAL A 53 6.40 13.70 8.14
N GLN A 54 7.24 13.15 9.03
CA GLN A 54 7.77 11.80 8.84
C GLN A 54 6.66 10.75 8.88
N LYS A 55 5.73 10.83 9.83
CA LYS A 55 4.59 9.91 9.90
C LYS A 55 3.65 10.01 8.70
N ALA A 56 3.41 11.22 8.18
CA ALA A 56 2.63 11.42 6.97
C ALA A 56 3.31 10.77 5.74
N LYS A 57 4.64 10.82 5.69
CA LYS A 57 5.43 10.14 4.66
C LYS A 57 5.31 8.62 4.78
N ASP A 58 5.50 8.08 5.99
CA ASP A 58 5.41 6.63 6.24
C ASP A 58 4.02 6.10 5.86
N TYR A 59 2.95 6.80 6.27
CA TYR A 59 1.58 6.47 5.88
C TYR A 59 1.39 6.44 4.36
N THR A 60 1.98 7.40 3.64
CA THR A 60 1.88 7.47 2.17
C THR A 60 2.67 6.34 1.49
N ASP A 61 3.87 6.03 1.98
CA ASP A 61 4.71 4.96 1.45
C ASP A 61 4.05 3.57 1.66
N ASP A 62 3.42 3.36 2.80
CA ASP A 62 2.63 2.17 3.10
C ASP A 62 1.38 2.09 2.20
N ALA A 63 0.73 3.22 1.89
CA ALA A 63 -0.38 3.27 0.95
C ALA A 63 -0.01 2.85 -0.46
N ASN A 64 1.13 3.33 -0.94
CA ASN A 64 1.65 2.94 -2.25
C ASN A 64 1.95 1.44 -2.29
N SER A 65 2.49 0.90 -1.20
CA SER A 65 2.77 -0.52 -1.07
C SER A 65 1.49 -1.36 -1.12
N ASP A 66 0.45 -0.93 -0.41
CA ASP A 66 -0.85 -1.60 -0.39
C ASP A 66 -1.55 -1.54 -1.77
N ILE A 67 -1.47 -0.41 -2.48
CA ILE A 67 -1.98 -0.29 -3.86
C ILE A 67 -1.27 -1.28 -4.80
N SER A 68 0.05 -1.44 -4.69
CA SER A 68 0.79 -2.43 -5.49
C SER A 68 0.26 -3.84 -5.26
N ARG A 69 0.14 -4.25 -3.98
CA ARG A 69 -0.38 -5.57 -3.58
C ARG A 69 -1.80 -5.80 -4.10
N ILE A 70 -2.67 -4.78 -4.06
CA ILE A 70 -4.03 -4.85 -4.58
C ILE A 70 -4.02 -5.07 -6.10
N ASN A 71 -3.17 -4.38 -6.85
CA ASN A 71 -3.06 -4.57 -8.30
C ASN A 71 -2.54 -5.97 -8.66
N GLU A 72 -1.53 -6.46 -7.94
CA GLU A 72 -1.03 -7.83 -8.10
C GLU A 72 -2.13 -8.87 -7.85
N ALA A 73 -2.91 -8.71 -6.77
CA ALA A 73 -4.01 -9.62 -6.44
C ALA A 73 -5.13 -9.59 -7.50
N LYS A 74 -5.42 -8.40 -8.07
CA LYS A 74 -6.38 -8.26 -9.18
C LYS A 74 -5.90 -9.01 -10.42
N GLU A 75 -4.64 -8.84 -10.81
CA GLU A 75 -4.05 -9.52 -11.97
C GLU A 75 -4.01 -11.04 -11.77
N GLU A 76 -3.67 -11.51 -10.58
CA GLU A 76 -3.71 -12.94 -10.25
C GLU A 76 -5.12 -13.51 -10.36
N THR A 77 -6.13 -12.77 -9.88
CA THR A 77 -7.54 -13.20 -9.97
C THR A 77 -8.00 -13.33 -11.42
N ILE A 78 -7.65 -12.36 -12.27
CA ILE A 78 -7.96 -12.40 -13.71
C ILE A 78 -7.30 -13.61 -14.37
N ARG A 79 -6.02 -13.87 -14.07
CA ARG A 79 -5.30 -15.04 -14.59
C ARG A 79 -5.99 -16.34 -14.20
N LYS A 80 -6.31 -16.52 -12.92
CA LYS A 80 -7.03 -17.72 -12.42
C LYS A 80 -8.37 -17.92 -13.13
N ALA A 81 -9.13 -16.85 -13.37
CA ALA A 81 -10.40 -16.96 -14.09
C ALA A 81 -10.20 -17.40 -15.55
N ASN A 82 -9.21 -16.84 -16.24
CA ASN A 82 -8.88 -17.24 -17.62
C ASN A 82 -8.42 -18.70 -17.69
N ASP A 83 -7.59 -19.14 -16.74
CA ASP A 83 -7.11 -20.53 -16.69
C ASP A 83 -8.27 -21.53 -16.61
N VAL A 84 -9.29 -21.24 -15.79
CA VAL A 84 -10.50 -22.06 -15.67
C VAL A 84 -11.28 -22.12 -16.99
N VAL A 85 -11.45 -20.97 -17.66
CA VAL A 85 -12.15 -20.90 -18.95
C VAL A 85 -11.38 -21.66 -20.04
N GLU A 86 -10.06 -21.52 -20.08
CA GLU A 86 -9.20 -22.26 -21.02
C GLU A 86 -9.28 -23.76 -20.78
N GLU A 87 -9.25 -24.20 -19.53
CA GLU A 87 -9.40 -25.62 -19.18
C GLU A 87 -10.74 -26.18 -19.64
N TYR A 88 -11.84 -25.47 -19.37
CA TYR A 88 -13.16 -25.84 -19.86
C TYR A 88 -13.18 -25.98 -21.39
N ASN A 89 -12.67 -24.97 -22.11
CA ASN A 89 -12.66 -24.98 -23.57
C ASN A 89 -11.79 -26.10 -24.16
N ARG A 90 -10.68 -26.45 -23.53
CA ARG A 90 -9.84 -27.60 -23.95
C ARG A 90 -10.62 -28.90 -23.82
N ASN A 91 -11.30 -29.11 -22.70
CA ASN A 91 -12.06 -30.33 -22.46
C ASN A 91 -13.30 -30.43 -23.35
N ALA A 92 -14.05 -29.34 -23.54
CA ALA A 92 -15.25 -29.32 -24.37
C ALA A 92 -14.96 -29.57 -25.86
N ARG A 93 -13.78 -29.18 -26.37
CA ARG A 93 -13.35 -29.44 -27.76
C ARG A 93 -12.80 -30.85 -27.99
N GLY A 94 -12.54 -31.61 -26.92
CA GLY A 94 -12.10 -33.00 -26.98
C GLY A 94 -13.24 -34.02 -26.98
N TYR A 95 -14.50 -33.56 -26.94
CA TYR A 95 -15.72 -34.35 -27.11
C TYR A 95 -16.36 -34.08 -28.47
#